data_AF-A0A7W9ZZ39-F1
#
_entry.id   AF-A0A7W9ZZ39-F1
#
_cell.length_a   1.000
_cell.length_b   1.000
_cell.length_c   1.000
_cell.angle_alpha   90.00
_cell.angle_beta   90.00
_cell.angle_gamma   90.00
#
_symmetry.space_group_name_H-M   'P 1'
#
loop_
_entity.id
_entity.type
_entity.pdbx_description
1 polymer ?
#
loop_
_entity_poly.entity_id
_entity_poly.type
_entity_poly.pdbx_seq_one_letter_code
_entity_poly.pdbx_strand_id
1 'polypeptide(L)'
;MRIREITRAIILITGLVIPSVAAAGGLTELPREERKTYELLDPKLPTGESVFRTFKAQRAPPWKIGYASTYADNSWRASILDEFTNKIVPAFKKAGLVSEFIVTQSNLEDAVQIRQMRQMVDDGVDAIIICCSNLTALNPTIEYAYSKGVPVFSYSGYVTSPFAVNATENNMQGGFEAAKWLAEEIEGSGNVLLVSGISGFASSDSFDVGAKKALEYYPEIKIVGHVDGKWTDKVAQAEVQKFLAANPGRIDGIIVQSGAENGVINAVRQSGRDMIPIVLGGEASAACYWRRNPDFVSKSFHFWPPRSEAGFVWDVMMRTLEGQGPKIQTILRPAIPSTIEDVMAVLPADCDPNSEDWIEPKNTAWWSASAAAKYFDNPADPLSWKPAD
;
A
#
# COMPACT_ATOMS: atom_id res chain seq x y z
N MET A 1 14.74 49.35 -6.75
CA MET A 1 13.79 48.75 -7.72
C MET A 1 14.58 48.20 -8.91
N ARG A 2 15.00 46.93 -8.86
CA ARG A 2 15.55 46.20 -9.99
C ARG A 2 14.99 44.78 -9.91
N ILE A 3 14.01 44.53 -10.78
CA ILE A 3 13.41 43.23 -11.03
C ILE A 3 14.50 42.34 -11.62
N ARG A 4 14.87 41.26 -10.93
CA ARG A 4 15.70 40.20 -11.49
C ARG A 4 14.76 39.12 -12.03
N GLU A 5 14.75 38.98 -13.35
CA GLU A 5 14.08 37.91 -14.06
C GLU A 5 14.68 36.55 -13.64
N ILE A 6 13.83 35.65 -13.15
CA ILE A 6 14.17 34.26 -12.88
C ILE A 6 14.06 33.52 -14.20
N THR A 7 15.21 33.17 -14.79
CA THR A 7 15.28 32.35 -15.99
C THR A 7 14.84 30.92 -15.66
N ARG A 8 13.71 30.48 -16.21
CA ARG A 8 13.27 29.07 -16.19
C ARG A 8 14.29 28.21 -16.94
N ALA A 9 15.06 27.41 -16.23
CA ALA A 9 15.84 26.33 -16.82
C ALA A 9 14.89 25.19 -17.22
N ILE A 10 14.60 25.07 -18.51
CA ILE A 10 14.02 23.86 -19.10
C ILE A 10 15.14 22.83 -19.16
N ILE A 11 15.19 21.92 -18.19
CA ILE A 11 16.08 20.76 -18.25
C ILE A 11 15.46 19.77 -19.22
N LEU A 12 16.14 19.58 -20.36
CA LEU A 12 15.83 18.53 -21.32
C LEU A 12 15.91 17.17 -20.62
N ILE A 13 14.82 16.42 -20.65
CA ILE A 13 14.77 15.01 -20.23
C ILE A 13 15.60 14.20 -21.24
N THR A 14 16.87 13.95 -20.93
CA THR A 14 17.65 12.92 -21.60
C THR A 14 17.26 11.58 -21.00
N GLY A 15 16.59 10.76 -21.81
CA GLY A 15 15.98 9.50 -21.41
C GLY A 15 16.95 8.57 -20.69
N LEU A 16 16.54 8.13 -19.51
CA LEU A 16 17.09 6.94 -18.87
C LEU A 16 16.77 5.75 -19.77
N VAL A 17 17.81 5.06 -20.23
CA VAL A 17 17.64 3.77 -20.92
C VAL A 17 17.21 2.75 -19.86
N ILE A 18 15.92 2.44 -19.83
CA ILE A 18 15.37 1.32 -19.05
C ILE A 18 15.78 0.03 -19.79
N PRO A 19 16.51 -0.91 -19.16
CA PRO A 19 16.74 -2.20 -19.78
C PRO A 19 15.39 -2.92 -19.90
N SER A 20 15.02 -3.23 -21.15
CA SER A 20 13.80 -3.94 -21.51
C SER A 20 13.79 -5.34 -20.90
N VAL A 21 13.05 -5.52 -19.81
CA VAL A 21 12.60 -6.83 -19.34
C VAL A 21 11.29 -7.13 -20.05
N ALA A 22 11.19 -8.32 -20.65
CA ALA A 22 10.14 -8.77 -21.56
C ALA A 22 8.72 -8.36 -21.13
N ALA A 23 8.15 -7.36 -21.81
CA ALA A 23 6.74 -7.04 -21.73
C ALA A 23 5.96 -8.01 -22.63
N ALA A 24 5.63 -9.19 -22.10
CA ALA A 24 4.73 -10.13 -22.75
C ALA A 24 3.31 -9.97 -22.17
N GLY A 25 2.37 -9.53 -23.03
CA GLY A 25 0.92 -9.60 -22.83
C GLY A 25 0.33 -8.53 -21.91
N GLY A 26 0.21 -8.83 -20.62
CA GLY A 26 -0.70 -8.16 -19.69
C GLY A 26 -0.49 -6.64 -19.55
N LEU A 27 0.73 -6.20 -19.26
CA LEU A 27 1.02 -4.78 -19.02
C LEU A 27 0.81 -3.92 -20.26
N THR A 28 1.14 -4.43 -21.46
CA THR A 28 1.00 -3.69 -22.73
C THR A 28 -0.46 -3.47 -23.14
N GLU A 29 -1.37 -4.31 -22.65
CA GLU A 29 -2.81 -4.18 -22.90
C GLU A 29 -3.48 -3.13 -21.99
N LEU A 30 -2.79 -2.67 -20.94
CA LEU A 30 -3.33 -1.65 -20.06
C LEU A 30 -3.34 -0.27 -20.75
N PRO A 31 -4.39 0.56 -20.49
CA PRO A 31 -4.41 1.95 -20.93
C PRO A 31 -3.15 2.70 -20.50
N ARG A 32 -2.69 3.65 -21.32
CA ARG A 32 -1.45 4.40 -21.06
C ARG A 32 -1.42 5.05 -19.68
N GLU A 33 -2.57 5.57 -19.22
CA GLU A 33 -2.68 6.19 -17.90
C GLU A 33 -2.45 5.20 -16.75
N GLU A 34 -2.89 3.95 -16.87
CA GLU A 34 -2.61 2.91 -15.87
C GLU A 34 -1.13 2.49 -15.88
N ARG A 35 -0.50 2.46 -17.07
CA ARG A 35 0.91 2.09 -17.22
C ARG A 35 1.86 3.05 -16.49
N LYS A 36 1.46 4.29 -16.20
CA LYS A 36 2.27 5.25 -15.42
C LYS A 36 2.59 4.75 -14.02
N THR A 37 1.68 4.00 -13.39
CA THR A 37 1.91 3.37 -12.07
C THR A 37 3.00 2.30 -12.12
N TYR A 38 3.45 1.89 -13.31
CA TYR A 38 4.47 0.85 -13.52
C TYR A 38 5.82 1.42 -14.01
N GLU A 39 6.01 2.74 -14.01
CA GLU A 39 7.25 3.36 -14.50
C GLU A 39 8.39 3.32 -13.46
N LEU A 40 8.06 3.41 -12.17
CA LEU A 40 9.02 3.31 -11.06
C LEU A 40 8.68 2.11 -10.20
N LEU A 41 9.39 0.99 -10.41
CA LEU A 41 9.11 -0.29 -9.76
C LEU A 41 10.30 -0.82 -8.97
N ASP A 42 10.00 -1.61 -7.95
CA ASP A 42 10.96 -2.57 -7.42
C ASP A 42 11.33 -3.57 -8.54
N PRO A 43 12.64 -3.75 -8.87
CA PRO A 43 13.08 -4.68 -9.90
C PRO A 43 12.64 -6.14 -9.71
N LYS A 44 12.30 -6.54 -8.49
CA LYS A 44 11.83 -7.90 -8.17
C LYS A 44 10.31 -8.06 -8.31
N LEU A 45 9.56 -6.98 -8.48
CA LEU A 45 8.11 -7.02 -8.62
C LEU A 45 7.72 -7.68 -9.96
N PRO A 46 6.95 -8.77 -9.95
CA PRO A 46 6.63 -9.46 -11.19
C PRO A 46 5.42 -8.81 -11.89
N THR A 47 5.63 -8.28 -13.10
CA THR A 47 4.58 -7.57 -13.88
C THR A 47 4.22 -8.29 -15.19
N GLY A 48 4.49 -9.59 -15.27
CA GLY A 48 4.16 -10.42 -16.42
C GLY A 48 2.66 -10.67 -16.57
N GLU A 49 2.28 -11.39 -17.61
CA GLU A 49 0.91 -11.91 -17.76
C GLU A 49 0.55 -12.85 -16.59
N SER A 50 -0.70 -12.75 -16.11
CA SER A 50 -1.15 -13.62 -15.02
C SER A 50 -1.37 -15.05 -15.49
N VAL A 51 -0.84 -16.03 -14.76
CA VAL A 51 -1.16 -17.44 -14.98
C VAL A 51 -2.64 -17.77 -14.71
N PHE A 52 -3.37 -16.85 -14.08
CA PHE A 52 -4.79 -17.00 -13.80
C PHE A 52 -5.70 -16.32 -14.83
N ARG A 53 -5.15 -15.77 -15.93
CA ARG A 53 -5.94 -15.12 -16.99
C ARG A 53 -7.05 -16.01 -17.56
N THR A 54 -6.79 -17.32 -17.66
CA THR A 54 -7.76 -18.32 -18.13
C THR A 54 -8.26 -19.24 -17.01
N PHE A 55 -8.09 -18.84 -15.75
CA PHE A 55 -8.45 -19.64 -14.59
C PHE A 55 -9.94 -19.98 -14.58
N LYS A 56 -10.24 -21.18 -14.11
CA LYS A 56 -11.59 -21.66 -13.82
C LYS A 56 -11.58 -22.29 -12.44
N ALA A 57 -12.44 -21.80 -11.54
CA ALA A 57 -12.59 -22.39 -10.23
C ALA A 57 -12.98 -23.88 -10.34
N GLN A 58 -12.39 -24.73 -9.50
CA GLN A 58 -12.67 -26.17 -9.50
C GLN A 58 -14.11 -26.49 -9.04
N ARG A 59 -14.70 -25.59 -8.25
CA ARG A 59 -16.04 -25.72 -7.69
C ARG A 59 -16.84 -24.46 -7.98
N ALA A 60 -18.15 -24.63 -8.17
CA ALA A 60 -19.09 -23.51 -8.16
C ALA A 60 -19.22 -22.93 -6.74
N PRO A 61 -19.62 -21.66 -6.58
CA PRO A 61 -19.90 -21.10 -5.26
C PRO A 61 -21.04 -21.85 -4.54
N PRO A 62 -21.13 -21.76 -3.21
CA PRO A 62 -20.38 -20.84 -2.34
C PRO A 62 -18.96 -21.30 -2.00
N TRP A 63 -17.97 -20.43 -2.25
CA TRP A 63 -16.54 -20.71 -2.06
C TRP A 63 -16.08 -20.57 -0.60
N LYS A 64 -15.10 -21.38 -0.22
CA LYS A 64 -14.40 -21.33 1.06
C LYS A 64 -13.10 -20.55 0.90
N ILE A 65 -12.95 -19.43 1.59
CA ILE A 65 -11.82 -18.51 1.40
C ILE A 65 -10.89 -18.54 2.61
N GLY A 66 -9.59 -18.69 2.38
CA GLY A 66 -8.56 -18.56 3.40
C GLY A 66 -7.96 -17.16 3.43
N TYR A 67 -7.68 -16.64 4.62
CA TYR A 67 -6.89 -15.43 4.86
C TYR A 67 -5.75 -15.75 5.83
N ALA A 68 -4.52 -15.77 5.32
CA ALA A 68 -3.31 -16.06 6.09
C ALA A 68 -2.46 -14.79 6.23
N SER A 69 -2.55 -14.14 7.39
CA SER A 69 -1.89 -12.86 7.65
C SER A 69 -0.64 -13.02 8.51
N THR A 70 0.35 -12.13 8.34
CA THR A 70 1.61 -12.21 9.08
C THR A 70 1.59 -11.53 10.43
N TYR A 71 0.71 -10.58 10.72
CA TYR A 71 0.77 -9.80 11.97
C TYR A 71 -0.64 -9.33 12.32
N ALA A 72 -0.93 -9.14 13.60
CA ALA A 72 -2.24 -8.66 14.05
C ALA A 72 -2.16 -7.37 14.88
N ASP A 73 -0.97 -6.94 15.28
CA ASP A 73 -0.79 -6.00 16.38
C ASP A 73 -0.52 -4.55 15.90
N ASN A 74 -1.13 -4.11 14.80
CA ASN A 74 -1.23 -2.68 14.46
C ASN A 74 -2.63 -2.31 13.96
N SER A 75 -2.95 -1.02 14.08
CA SER A 75 -4.27 -0.47 13.75
C SER A 75 -4.67 -0.71 12.29
N TRP A 76 -3.70 -0.62 11.38
CA TRP A 76 -3.91 -0.88 9.95
C TRP A 76 -4.41 -2.31 9.69
N ARG A 77 -3.76 -3.33 10.27
CA ARG A 77 -4.20 -4.73 10.10
C ARG A 77 -5.50 -5.04 10.81
N ALA A 78 -5.75 -4.40 11.95
CA ALA A 78 -7.05 -4.49 12.62
C ALA A 78 -8.18 -3.96 11.73
N SER A 79 -7.96 -2.82 11.05
CA SER A 79 -8.92 -2.23 10.11
C SER A 79 -9.18 -3.12 8.89
N ILE A 80 -8.15 -3.76 8.33
CA ILE A 80 -8.31 -4.78 7.26
C ILE A 80 -9.20 -5.94 7.72
N LEU A 81 -8.90 -6.52 8.88
CA LEU A 81 -9.64 -7.68 9.39
C LEU A 81 -11.09 -7.32 9.73
N ASP A 82 -11.33 -6.14 10.29
CA ASP A 82 -12.66 -5.58 10.50
C ASP A 82 -13.44 -5.47 9.18
N GLU A 83 -12.83 -4.87 8.15
CA GLU A 83 -13.47 -4.72 6.84
C GLU A 83 -13.83 -6.06 6.21
N PHE A 84 -12.93 -7.04 6.25
CA PHE A 84 -13.22 -8.40 5.78
C PHE A 84 -14.36 -9.04 6.58
N THR A 85 -14.25 -9.05 7.91
CA THR A 85 -15.11 -9.86 8.77
C THR A 85 -16.51 -9.25 8.93
N ASN A 86 -16.60 -7.93 9.00
CA ASN A 86 -17.83 -7.23 9.36
C ASN A 86 -18.55 -6.61 8.16
N LYS A 87 -17.91 -6.46 7.00
CA LYS A 87 -18.54 -5.88 5.80
C LYS A 87 -18.48 -6.79 4.57
N ILE A 88 -17.27 -7.11 4.11
CA ILE A 88 -17.08 -7.79 2.82
C ILE A 88 -17.62 -9.24 2.87
N VAL A 89 -17.12 -10.07 3.80
CA VAL A 89 -17.53 -11.49 3.89
C VAL A 89 -19.03 -11.65 4.13
N PRO A 90 -19.70 -10.89 5.03
CA PRO A 90 -21.15 -10.94 5.18
C PRO A 90 -21.92 -10.64 3.89
N ALA A 91 -21.47 -9.65 3.10
CA ALA A 91 -22.11 -9.31 1.83
C ALA A 91 -22.05 -10.47 0.82
N PHE A 92 -20.88 -11.09 0.66
CA PHE A 92 -20.69 -12.22 -0.25
C PHE A 92 -21.35 -13.53 0.25
N LYS A 93 -21.44 -13.73 1.57
CA LYS A 93 -22.24 -14.81 2.17
C LYS A 93 -23.73 -14.64 1.85
N LYS A 94 -24.27 -13.42 1.99
CA LYS A 94 -25.66 -13.10 1.66
C LYS A 94 -25.96 -13.29 0.17
N ALA A 95 -24.99 -13.04 -0.71
CA ALA A 95 -25.08 -13.30 -2.14
C ALA A 95 -24.97 -14.79 -2.52
N GLY A 96 -24.65 -15.68 -1.56
CA GLY A 96 -24.45 -17.11 -1.82
C GLY A 96 -23.12 -17.42 -2.52
N LEU A 97 -22.17 -16.48 -2.51
CA LEU A 97 -20.88 -16.62 -3.18
C LEU A 97 -19.78 -17.17 -2.27
N VAL A 98 -19.91 -16.97 -0.95
CA VAL A 98 -18.94 -17.44 0.05
C VAL A 98 -19.64 -18.30 1.09
N SER A 99 -19.06 -19.44 1.45
CA SER A 99 -19.54 -20.36 2.49
C SER A 99 -18.81 -20.13 3.80
N GLU A 100 -17.49 -19.98 3.75
CA GLU A 100 -16.61 -19.90 4.91
C GLU A 100 -15.45 -18.94 4.65
N PHE A 101 -14.99 -18.28 5.72
CA PHE A 101 -13.80 -17.42 5.71
C PHE A 101 -12.91 -17.85 6.88
N ILE A 102 -11.78 -18.49 6.58
CA ILE A 102 -10.81 -18.97 7.57
C ILE A 102 -9.74 -17.90 7.76
N VAL A 103 -9.57 -17.42 8.99
CA VAL A 103 -8.52 -16.47 9.33
C VAL A 103 -7.42 -17.18 10.10
N THR A 104 -6.17 -16.97 9.69
CA THR A 104 -4.98 -17.38 10.43
C THR A 104 -3.99 -16.23 10.55
N GLN A 105 -3.20 -16.28 11.62
CA GLN A 105 -2.19 -15.28 11.94
C GLN A 105 -0.88 -16.01 12.24
N SER A 106 0.20 -15.62 11.58
CA SER A 106 1.51 -16.27 11.76
C SER A 106 2.46 -15.53 12.71
N ASN A 107 2.08 -14.33 13.16
CA ASN A 107 2.87 -13.50 14.09
C ASN A 107 4.34 -13.31 13.67
N LEU A 108 4.53 -12.97 12.40
CA LEU A 108 5.79 -12.71 11.69
C LEU A 108 6.65 -13.96 11.46
N GLU A 109 6.10 -15.16 11.68
CA GLU A 109 6.79 -16.41 11.44
C GLU A 109 6.41 -17.01 10.08
N ASP A 110 7.26 -16.82 9.06
CA ASP A 110 7.07 -17.36 7.70
C ASP A 110 6.78 -18.88 7.73
N ALA A 111 7.47 -19.64 8.58
CA ALA A 111 7.28 -21.08 8.73
C ALA A 111 5.89 -21.45 9.25
N VAL A 112 5.28 -20.63 10.12
CA VAL A 112 3.91 -20.81 10.61
C VAL A 112 2.92 -20.51 9.49
N GLN A 113 3.10 -19.41 8.76
CA GLN A 113 2.23 -19.04 7.64
C GLN A 113 2.24 -20.13 6.55
N ILE A 114 3.41 -20.68 6.23
CA ILE A 114 3.57 -21.80 5.30
C ILE A 114 2.73 -23.00 5.73
N ARG A 115 2.78 -23.39 7.01
CA ARG A 115 1.98 -24.52 7.51
C ARG A 115 0.47 -24.22 7.47
N GLN A 116 0.07 -23.01 7.86
CA GLN A 116 -1.32 -22.56 7.83
C GLN A 116 -1.89 -22.57 6.40
N MET A 117 -1.14 -22.06 5.42
CA MET A 117 -1.54 -22.08 4.01
C MET A 117 -1.68 -23.51 3.48
N ARG A 118 -0.73 -24.41 3.79
CA ARG A 118 -0.84 -25.83 3.39
C ARG A 118 -2.07 -26.49 4.00
N GLN A 119 -2.33 -26.25 5.29
CA GLN A 119 -3.52 -26.77 5.96
C GLN A 119 -4.80 -26.23 5.32
N MET A 120 -4.88 -24.95 4.97
CA MET A 120 -6.02 -24.37 4.25
C MET A 120 -6.27 -25.07 2.92
N VAL A 121 -5.22 -25.31 2.13
CA VAL A 121 -5.31 -26.05 0.85
C VAL A 121 -5.83 -27.46 1.09
N ASP A 122 -5.28 -28.16 2.08
CA ASP A 122 -5.68 -29.54 2.41
C ASP A 122 -7.11 -29.62 2.98
N ASP A 123 -7.58 -28.57 3.65
CA ASP A 123 -8.95 -28.39 4.14
C ASP A 123 -9.92 -27.91 3.05
N GLY A 124 -9.45 -27.81 1.81
CA GLY A 124 -10.24 -27.52 0.63
C GLY A 124 -10.77 -26.09 0.59
N VAL A 125 -9.93 -25.08 0.83
CA VAL A 125 -10.24 -23.69 0.42
C VAL A 125 -10.22 -23.56 -1.11
N ASP A 126 -11.01 -22.64 -1.67
CA ASP A 126 -11.04 -22.32 -3.09
C ASP A 126 -10.07 -21.20 -3.48
N ALA A 127 -9.68 -20.35 -2.54
CA ALA A 127 -8.68 -19.31 -2.72
C ALA A 127 -8.04 -18.94 -1.39
N ILE A 128 -6.84 -18.36 -1.44
CA ILE A 128 -6.13 -17.83 -0.28
C ILE A 128 -5.72 -16.38 -0.52
N ILE A 129 -6.07 -15.49 0.40
CA ILE A 129 -5.50 -14.15 0.50
C ILE A 129 -4.35 -14.20 1.52
N ILE A 130 -3.21 -13.60 1.18
CA ILE A 130 -2.05 -13.46 2.06
C ILE A 130 -1.65 -11.99 2.21
N CYS A 131 -1.30 -11.59 3.43
CA CYS A 131 -0.47 -10.41 3.65
C CYS A 131 0.97 -10.91 3.75
N CYS A 132 1.83 -10.59 2.77
CA CYS A 132 3.18 -11.12 2.74
C CYS A 132 4.20 -10.10 3.26
N SER A 133 5.15 -10.57 4.06
CA SER A 133 6.28 -9.74 4.51
C SER A 133 7.57 -10.10 3.77
N ASN A 134 7.69 -11.35 3.31
CA ASN A 134 8.85 -11.89 2.64
C ASN A 134 8.55 -12.24 1.17
N LEU A 135 9.40 -11.75 0.26
CA LEU A 135 9.22 -11.87 -1.19
C LEU A 135 9.25 -13.31 -1.74
N THR A 136 9.98 -14.21 -1.08
CA THR A 136 10.30 -15.54 -1.65
C THR A 136 9.97 -16.70 -0.72
N ALA A 137 9.90 -16.48 0.60
CA ALA A 137 9.72 -17.58 1.56
C ALA A 137 8.44 -18.39 1.31
N LEU A 138 7.36 -17.74 0.86
CA LEU A 138 6.07 -18.38 0.62
C LEU A 138 5.98 -19.08 -0.74
N ASN A 139 6.93 -18.83 -1.67
CA ASN A 139 6.84 -19.32 -3.05
C ASN A 139 6.60 -20.83 -3.16
N PRO A 140 7.30 -21.71 -2.41
CA PRO A 140 7.06 -23.16 -2.50
C PRO A 140 5.65 -23.58 -2.07
N THR A 141 5.04 -22.84 -1.14
CA THR A 141 3.67 -23.13 -0.67
C THR A 141 2.62 -22.54 -1.59
N ILE A 142 2.92 -21.41 -2.25
CA ILE A 142 2.09 -20.87 -3.33
C ILE A 142 2.07 -21.84 -4.51
N GLU A 143 3.23 -22.38 -4.90
CA GLU A 143 3.31 -23.41 -5.94
C GLU A 143 2.54 -24.68 -5.55
N TYR A 144 2.60 -25.09 -4.28
CA TYR A 144 1.75 -26.18 -3.77
C TYR A 144 0.26 -25.88 -3.94
N ALA A 145 -0.22 -24.71 -3.51
CA ALA A 145 -1.62 -24.29 -3.67
C ALA A 145 -2.05 -24.29 -5.14
N TYR A 146 -1.22 -23.72 -6.02
CA TYR A 146 -1.45 -23.72 -7.46
C TYR A 146 -1.56 -25.14 -8.05
N SER A 147 -0.69 -26.07 -7.64
CA SER A 147 -0.74 -27.47 -8.08
C SER A 147 -2.02 -28.20 -7.65
N LYS A 148 -2.72 -27.67 -6.63
CA LYS A 148 -4.03 -28.12 -6.16
C LYS A 148 -5.19 -27.34 -6.77
N GLY A 149 -4.92 -26.35 -7.62
CA GLY A 149 -5.91 -25.48 -8.26
C GLY A 149 -6.46 -24.39 -7.34
N VAL A 150 -5.74 -24.06 -6.27
CA VAL A 150 -6.09 -22.97 -5.34
C VAL A 150 -5.26 -21.73 -5.69
N PRO A 151 -5.86 -20.67 -6.27
CA PRO A 151 -5.18 -19.40 -6.51
C PRO A 151 -4.83 -18.69 -5.19
N VAL A 152 -3.68 -18.01 -5.20
CA VAL A 152 -3.19 -17.21 -4.07
C VAL A 152 -3.09 -15.74 -4.47
N PHE A 153 -3.61 -14.86 -3.61
CA PHE A 153 -3.64 -13.42 -3.81
C PHE A 153 -2.86 -12.72 -2.70
N SER A 154 -1.86 -11.93 -3.06
CA SER A 154 -1.08 -11.13 -2.11
C SER A 154 -1.54 -9.68 -2.10
N TYR A 155 -1.49 -9.01 -0.94
CA TYR A 155 -1.71 -7.56 -0.84
C TYR A 155 -0.80 -6.90 0.20
N SER A 156 -0.73 -5.56 0.15
CA SER A 156 0.14 -4.71 0.99
C SER A 156 1.58 -5.22 1.05
N GLY A 157 2.16 -5.36 -0.14
CA GLY A 157 3.34 -6.15 -0.42
C GLY A 157 3.12 -7.12 -1.59
N TYR A 158 4.17 -7.84 -1.97
CA TYR A 158 4.12 -8.80 -3.07
C TYR A 158 4.98 -10.03 -2.80
N VAL A 159 4.62 -11.12 -3.48
CA VAL A 159 5.43 -12.32 -3.60
C VAL A 159 5.94 -12.45 -5.03
N THR A 160 7.10 -13.09 -5.17
CA THR A 160 7.78 -13.27 -6.46
C THR A 160 7.36 -14.54 -7.19
N SER A 161 6.56 -15.41 -6.54
CA SER A 161 6.04 -16.62 -7.16
C SER A 161 5.24 -16.27 -8.43
N PRO A 162 5.51 -16.93 -9.57
CA PRO A 162 4.71 -16.75 -10.79
C PRO A 162 3.27 -17.25 -10.63
N PHE A 163 2.98 -18.02 -9.57
CA PHE A 163 1.69 -18.65 -9.30
C PHE A 163 0.83 -17.89 -8.29
N ALA A 164 1.06 -16.59 -8.13
CA ALA A 164 0.23 -15.69 -7.33
C ALA A 164 -0.20 -14.48 -8.15
N VAL A 165 -1.32 -13.85 -7.75
CA VAL A 165 -1.69 -12.50 -8.18
C VAL A 165 -1.38 -11.53 -7.05
N ASN A 166 -0.65 -10.45 -7.33
CA ASN A 166 -0.42 -9.39 -6.36
C ASN A 166 -1.42 -8.25 -6.62
N ALA A 167 -2.14 -7.82 -5.59
CA ALA A 167 -3.01 -6.66 -5.58
C ALA A 167 -2.48 -5.70 -4.51
N THR A 168 -1.58 -4.79 -4.91
CA THR A 168 -0.87 -3.93 -3.97
C THR A 168 -0.69 -2.53 -4.53
N GLU A 169 -0.32 -1.61 -3.69
CA GLU A 169 0.18 -0.29 -3.97
C GLU A 169 1.61 -0.31 -4.53
N ASN A 170 1.97 0.72 -5.29
CA ASN A 170 3.36 0.92 -5.68
C ASN A 170 4.12 1.66 -4.56
N ASN A 171 4.72 0.89 -3.64
CA ASN A 171 5.48 1.41 -2.50
C ASN A 171 6.66 2.31 -2.90
N MET A 172 7.41 1.94 -3.96
CA MET A 172 8.54 2.75 -4.42
C MET A 172 8.07 4.09 -4.99
N GLN A 173 6.99 4.09 -5.77
CA GLN A 173 6.37 5.33 -6.23
C GLN A 173 5.81 6.15 -5.06
N GLY A 174 5.17 5.51 -4.07
CA GLY A 174 4.67 6.17 -2.87
C GLY A 174 5.77 6.92 -2.12
N GLY A 175 6.90 6.25 -1.86
CA GLY A 175 8.05 6.88 -1.22
C GLY A 175 8.66 8.01 -2.05
N PHE A 176 8.72 7.84 -3.37
CA PHE A 176 9.19 8.89 -4.27
C PHE A 176 8.30 10.13 -4.22
N GLU A 177 6.98 9.96 -4.33
CA GLU A 177 6.03 11.09 -4.28
C GLU A 177 6.00 11.77 -2.91
N ALA A 178 6.13 11.01 -1.82
CA ALA A 178 6.21 11.53 -0.46
C ALA A 178 7.43 12.43 -0.26
N ALA A 179 8.62 11.93 -0.62
CA ALA A 179 9.87 12.65 -0.44
C ALA A 179 10.00 13.83 -1.43
N LYS A 180 9.54 13.66 -2.67
CA LYS A 180 9.46 14.74 -3.65
C LYS A 180 8.56 15.86 -3.15
N TRP A 181 7.38 15.54 -2.61
CA TRP A 181 6.51 16.55 -2.04
C TRP A 181 7.17 17.26 -0.86
N LEU A 182 7.75 16.53 0.08
CA LEU A 182 8.40 17.16 1.23
C LEU A 182 9.53 18.09 0.78
N ALA A 183 10.31 17.67 -0.23
CA ALA A 183 11.35 18.49 -0.81
C ALA A 183 10.81 19.79 -1.43
N GLU A 184 9.68 19.73 -2.12
CA GLU A 184 8.98 20.91 -2.64
C GLU A 184 8.43 21.80 -1.52
N GLU A 185 7.90 21.21 -0.46
CA GLU A 185 7.33 21.90 0.71
C GLU A 185 8.39 22.71 1.47
N ILE A 186 9.63 22.23 1.52
CA ILE A 186 10.77 22.91 2.15
C ILE A 186 11.60 23.72 1.15
N GLU A 187 11.04 24.05 -0.02
CA GLU A 187 11.67 24.87 -1.06
C GLU A 187 13.00 24.30 -1.60
N GLY A 188 13.17 22.97 -1.55
CA GLY A 188 14.27 22.24 -2.17
C GLY A 188 15.59 22.23 -1.38
N SER A 189 15.61 22.68 -0.13
CA SER A 189 16.81 22.68 0.73
C SER A 189 16.48 22.39 2.19
N GLY A 190 17.36 21.66 2.88
CA GLY A 190 17.22 21.45 4.33
C GLY A 190 17.68 20.08 4.80
N ASN A 191 17.55 19.84 6.11
CA ASN A 191 17.87 18.58 6.74
C ASN A 191 16.59 17.77 6.97
N VAL A 192 16.53 16.54 6.46
CA VAL A 192 15.37 15.67 6.63
C VAL A 192 15.69 14.43 7.46
N LEU A 193 14.71 13.99 8.24
CA LEU A 193 14.73 12.70 8.93
C LEU A 193 13.88 11.70 8.15
N LEU A 194 14.41 10.50 7.94
CA LEU A 194 13.65 9.37 7.41
C LEU A 194 13.20 8.45 8.57
N VAL A 195 11.90 8.21 8.68
CA VAL A 195 11.27 7.32 9.67
C VAL A 195 10.63 6.15 8.93
N SER A 196 11.26 4.98 9.02
CA SER A 196 10.87 3.79 8.25
C SER A 196 9.89 2.88 9.00
N GLY A 197 9.33 1.94 8.26
CA GLY A 197 8.55 0.84 8.78
C GLY A 197 9.40 -0.24 9.47
N ILE A 198 9.12 -1.49 9.15
CA ILE A 198 9.90 -2.64 9.61
C ILE A 198 10.98 -2.96 8.55
N SER A 199 12.24 -2.84 8.91
CA SER A 199 13.36 -3.11 8.00
C SER A 199 13.34 -4.57 7.51
N GLY A 200 13.61 -4.77 6.23
CA GLY A 200 13.58 -6.09 5.59
C GLY A 200 12.21 -6.51 5.07
N PHE A 201 11.15 -5.72 5.34
CA PHE A 201 9.85 -5.90 4.72
C PHE A 201 9.85 -5.17 3.38
N ALA A 202 9.43 -5.87 2.33
CA ALA A 202 9.55 -5.38 0.97
C ALA A 202 8.85 -4.03 0.73
N SER A 203 7.70 -3.79 1.37
CA SER A 203 6.97 -2.51 1.29
C SER A 203 7.77 -1.37 1.90
N SER A 204 8.30 -1.56 3.12
CA SER A 204 9.12 -0.57 3.83
C SER A 204 10.40 -0.24 3.05
N ASP A 205 11.14 -1.27 2.65
CA ASP A 205 12.40 -1.10 1.95
C ASP A 205 12.18 -0.44 0.57
N SER A 206 11.10 -0.81 -0.13
CA SER A 206 10.74 -0.19 -1.42
C SER A 206 10.40 1.30 -1.27
N PHE A 207 9.63 1.65 -0.25
CA PHE A 207 9.29 3.05 0.04
C PHE A 207 10.56 3.87 0.30
N ASP A 208 11.48 3.36 1.13
CA ASP A 208 12.73 4.04 1.44
C ASP A 208 13.61 4.24 0.21
N VAL A 209 13.68 3.24 -0.69
CA VAL A 209 14.39 3.38 -1.97
C VAL A 209 13.75 4.48 -2.82
N GLY A 210 12.42 4.50 -2.90
CA GLY A 210 11.67 5.55 -3.59
C GLY A 210 11.97 6.94 -3.05
N ALA A 211 11.90 7.09 -1.72
CA ALA A 211 12.18 8.34 -1.03
C ALA A 211 13.60 8.85 -1.31
N LYS A 212 14.60 7.97 -1.19
CA LYS A 212 16.00 8.31 -1.49
C LYS A 212 16.19 8.72 -2.95
N LYS A 213 15.56 8.00 -3.90
CA LYS A 213 15.59 8.34 -5.33
C LYS A 213 14.99 9.72 -5.62
N ALA A 214 13.91 10.11 -4.96
CA ALA A 214 13.34 11.45 -5.13
C ALA A 214 14.32 12.53 -4.66
N LEU A 215 14.99 12.31 -3.53
CA LEU A 215 15.93 13.29 -2.98
C LEU A 215 17.23 13.45 -3.79
N GLU A 216 17.58 12.50 -4.67
CA GLU A 216 18.68 12.67 -5.64
C GLU A 216 18.44 13.87 -6.58
N TYR A 217 17.19 14.28 -6.79
CA TYR A 217 16.82 15.46 -7.59
C TYR A 217 16.93 16.79 -6.81
N TYR A 218 17.18 16.73 -5.50
CA TYR A 218 17.25 17.89 -4.61
C TYR A 218 18.58 17.89 -3.82
N PRO A 219 19.71 18.26 -4.45
CA PRO A 219 21.05 18.08 -3.87
C PRO A 219 21.32 18.91 -2.60
N GLU A 220 20.50 19.95 -2.35
CA GLU A 220 20.58 20.78 -1.16
C GLU A 220 19.79 20.20 0.04
N ILE A 221 19.11 19.06 -0.15
CA ILE A 221 18.48 18.29 0.91
C ILE A 221 19.43 17.20 1.40
N LYS A 222 19.54 17.06 2.72
CA LYS A 222 20.37 16.04 3.37
C LYS A 222 19.53 15.18 4.29
N ILE A 223 19.58 13.86 4.09
CA ILE A 223 19.09 12.92 5.10
C ILE A 223 20.10 12.94 6.25
N VAL A 224 19.72 13.55 7.38
CA VAL A 224 20.59 13.67 8.56
C VAL A 224 20.35 12.58 9.60
N GLY A 225 19.34 11.74 9.37
CA GLY A 225 19.01 10.63 10.23
C GLY A 225 18.09 9.63 9.55
N HIS A 226 18.14 8.40 10.04
CA HIS A 226 17.25 7.32 9.68
C HIS A 226 16.91 6.56 10.96
N VAL A 227 15.62 6.45 11.29
CA VAL A 227 15.12 5.67 12.44
C VAL A 227 14.05 4.70 12.00
N ASP A 228 13.97 3.55 12.66
CA ASP A 228 12.92 2.55 12.42
C ASP A 228 11.74 2.81 13.36
N GLY A 229 10.64 3.35 12.82
CA GLY A 229 9.38 3.56 13.52
C GLY A 229 8.51 2.30 13.62
N LYS A 230 8.84 1.25 12.85
CA LYS A 230 8.18 -0.07 12.87
C LYS A 230 6.67 -0.02 12.62
N TRP A 231 6.18 1.00 11.91
CA TRP A 231 4.75 1.26 11.69
C TRP A 231 3.93 1.24 12.98
N THR A 232 4.49 1.81 14.05
CA THR A 232 3.73 2.06 15.28
C THR A 232 4.06 3.44 15.83
N ASP A 233 3.02 4.19 16.20
CA ASP A 233 3.16 5.49 16.86
C ASP A 233 4.07 5.43 18.09
N LYS A 234 3.93 4.38 18.92
CA LYS A 234 4.71 4.23 20.15
C LYS A 234 6.21 4.13 19.89
N VAL A 235 6.62 3.28 18.94
CA VAL A 235 8.05 3.11 18.62
C VAL A 235 8.58 4.33 17.90
N ALA A 236 7.84 4.85 16.93
CA ALA A 236 8.23 6.06 16.19
C ALA A 236 8.41 7.26 17.11
N GLN A 237 7.48 7.49 18.06
CA GLN A 237 7.61 8.57 19.03
C GLN A 237 8.89 8.44 19.85
N ALA A 238 9.18 7.25 20.39
CA ALA A 238 10.35 7.03 21.23
C ALA A 238 11.66 7.21 20.45
N GLU A 239 11.78 6.64 19.25
CA GLU A 239 13.01 6.72 18.45
C GLU A 239 13.22 8.13 17.86
N VAL A 240 12.15 8.82 17.44
CA VAL A 240 12.27 10.21 16.98
C VAL A 240 12.62 11.14 18.14
N GLN A 241 12.05 10.97 19.33
CA GLN A 241 12.46 11.77 20.51
C GLN A 241 13.93 11.58 20.85
N LYS A 242 14.40 10.32 20.85
CA LYS A 242 15.81 9.99 21.06
C LYS A 242 16.70 10.63 19.99
N PHE A 243 16.29 10.57 18.72
CA PHE A 243 17.00 11.23 17.62
C PHE A 243 17.06 12.75 17.81
N LEU A 244 15.93 13.41 18.10
CA LEU A 244 15.85 14.86 18.28
C LEU A 244 16.65 15.35 19.49
N ALA A 245 16.75 14.55 20.55
CA ALA A 245 17.58 14.84 21.72
C ALA A 245 19.08 14.71 21.43
N ALA A 246 19.47 13.68 20.66
CA ALA A 246 20.86 13.46 20.27
C ALA A 246 21.35 14.42 19.17
N ASN A 247 20.42 14.99 18.38
CA ASN A 247 20.72 15.85 17.24
C ASN A 247 20.12 17.24 17.44
N PRO A 248 20.77 18.14 18.20
CA PRO A 248 20.27 19.50 18.46
C PRO A 248 20.23 20.38 17.21
N GLY A 249 20.83 19.93 16.09
CA GLY A 249 20.79 20.61 14.81
C GLY A 249 19.37 20.82 14.28
N ARG A 250 19.25 21.70 13.29
CA ARG A 250 17.99 22.01 12.61
C ARG A 250 17.56 20.81 11.76
N ILE A 251 16.29 20.43 11.88
CA ILE A 251 15.57 19.50 11.00
C ILE A 251 14.47 20.33 10.34
N ASP A 252 14.31 20.20 9.03
CA ASP A 252 13.40 20.98 8.20
C ASP A 252 12.19 20.19 7.74
N GLY A 253 12.28 18.86 7.74
CA GLY A 253 11.14 18.00 7.44
C GLY A 253 11.35 16.55 7.87
N ILE A 254 10.25 15.79 7.95
CA ILE A 254 10.29 14.37 8.27
C ILE A 254 9.50 13.56 7.23
N ILE A 255 10.17 12.60 6.61
CA ILE A 255 9.55 11.57 5.77
C ILE A 255 9.23 10.41 6.69
N VAL A 256 7.96 10.17 6.95
CA VAL A 256 7.48 9.04 7.77
C VAL A 256 6.62 8.11 6.93
N GLN A 257 6.87 6.82 7.03
CA GLN A 257 5.99 5.80 6.51
C GLN A 257 4.73 5.70 7.38
N SER A 258 3.55 5.61 6.77
CA SER A 258 2.29 5.61 7.50
C SER A 258 2.13 4.50 8.55
N GLY A 259 1.32 4.79 9.58
CA GLY A 259 1.18 3.97 10.79
C GLY A 259 2.13 4.38 11.92
N ALA A 260 2.83 5.51 11.75
CA ALA A 260 3.75 6.10 12.71
C ALA A 260 3.65 7.63 12.78
N GLU A 261 2.74 8.23 12.00
CA GLU A 261 2.66 9.67 11.73
C GLU A 261 2.35 10.44 13.01
N ASN A 262 1.39 9.97 13.78
CA ASN A 262 0.98 10.63 15.01
C ASN A 262 2.05 10.50 16.11
N GLY A 263 2.79 9.39 16.15
CA GLY A 263 3.97 9.22 16.98
C GLY A 263 5.07 10.25 16.65
N VAL A 264 5.34 10.47 15.36
CA VAL A 264 6.29 11.50 14.92
C VAL A 264 5.80 12.91 15.26
N ILE A 265 4.53 13.22 15.02
CA ILE A 265 3.92 14.52 15.40
C ILE A 265 4.10 14.75 16.91
N ASN A 266 3.77 13.76 17.73
CA ASN A 266 3.89 13.85 19.18
C ASN A 266 5.35 13.99 19.64
N ALA A 267 6.30 13.32 18.98
CA ALA A 267 7.72 13.48 19.25
C ALA A 267 8.20 14.91 19.02
N VAL A 268 7.85 15.51 17.88
CA VAL A 268 8.23 16.90 17.56
C VAL A 268 7.58 17.86 18.57
N ARG A 269 6.28 17.73 18.83
CA ARG A 269 5.57 18.58 19.82
C ARG A 269 6.18 18.52 21.22
N GLN A 270 6.53 17.32 21.68
CA GLN A 270 7.12 17.12 23.01
C GLN A 270 8.60 17.52 23.10
N SER A 271 9.29 17.66 21.97
CA SER A 271 10.67 18.15 21.93
C SER A 271 10.79 19.65 22.22
N GLY A 272 9.67 20.40 22.18
CA GLY A 272 9.65 21.85 22.32
C GLY A 272 10.16 22.61 21.10
N ARG A 273 10.43 21.92 19.99
CA ARG A 273 10.77 22.51 18.69
C ARG A 273 9.52 22.99 17.97
N ASP A 274 9.70 23.95 17.07
CA ASP A 274 8.64 24.35 16.14
C ASP A 274 8.20 23.14 15.30
N MET A 275 6.92 23.14 14.94
CA MET A 275 6.38 22.16 14.03
C MET A 275 6.95 22.38 12.64
N ILE A 276 7.40 21.29 12.03
CA ILE A 276 7.97 21.24 10.69
C ILE A 276 7.09 20.35 9.80
N PRO A 277 7.15 20.48 8.47
CA PRO A 277 6.44 19.58 7.57
C PRO A 277 6.76 18.11 7.84
N ILE A 278 5.71 17.30 7.96
CA ILE A 278 5.77 15.84 8.15
C ILE A 278 4.88 15.22 7.07
N VAL A 279 5.39 14.19 6.37
CA VAL A 279 4.58 13.41 5.43
C VAL A 279 3.41 12.75 6.18
N LEU A 280 2.18 12.98 5.69
CA LEU A 280 0.97 12.33 6.19
C LEU A 280 0.42 11.38 5.12
N GLY A 281 -0.08 10.23 5.54
CA GLY A 281 -0.40 9.12 4.65
C GLY A 281 -1.61 8.26 5.03
N GLY A 282 -2.35 8.63 6.08
CA GLY A 282 -3.74 8.21 6.24
C GLY A 282 -4.22 7.95 7.68
N GLU A 283 -3.37 8.08 8.70
CA GLU A 283 -3.80 7.90 10.09
C GLU A 283 -4.81 8.99 10.49
N ALA A 284 -5.96 8.58 11.07
CA ALA A 284 -7.00 9.52 11.45
C ALA A 284 -6.56 10.49 12.55
N SER A 285 -5.71 10.04 13.48
CA SER A 285 -5.07 10.87 14.51
C SER A 285 -4.20 11.98 13.91
N ALA A 286 -3.33 11.64 12.95
CA ALA A 286 -2.47 12.60 12.26
C ALA A 286 -3.28 13.55 11.35
N ALA A 287 -4.28 13.02 10.64
CA ALA A 287 -5.22 13.83 9.88
C ALA A 287 -6.06 14.76 10.78
N CYS A 288 -6.40 14.35 12.00
CA CYS A 288 -7.06 15.20 13.00
C CYS A 288 -6.16 16.34 13.46
N TYR A 289 -4.85 16.08 13.64
CA TYR A 289 -3.87 17.13 13.91
C TYR A 289 -3.84 18.16 12.77
N TRP A 290 -3.75 17.70 11.51
CA TRP A 290 -3.77 18.59 10.35
C TRP A 290 -5.09 19.36 10.23
N ARG A 291 -6.24 18.72 10.45
CA ARG A 291 -7.55 19.40 10.48
C ARG A 291 -7.58 20.57 11.46
N ARG A 292 -6.96 20.42 12.63
CA ARG A 292 -6.88 21.45 13.67
C ARG A 292 -5.83 22.53 13.37
N ASN A 293 -4.92 22.27 12.43
CA ASN A 293 -3.82 23.14 12.03
C ASN A 293 -3.75 23.15 10.48
N PRO A 294 -4.74 23.74 9.78
CA PRO A 294 -4.91 23.56 8.33
C PRO A 294 -3.69 24.01 7.51
N ASP A 295 -2.90 24.97 8.02
CA ASP A 295 -1.68 25.48 7.39
C ASP A 295 -0.43 24.62 7.68
N PHE A 296 -0.57 23.46 8.34
CA PHE A 296 0.56 22.63 8.75
C PHE A 296 1.35 22.06 7.57
N VAL A 297 0.64 21.55 6.56
CA VAL A 297 1.19 20.96 5.33
C VAL A 297 0.24 21.24 4.16
N SER A 298 0.78 21.39 2.95
CA SER A 298 -0.03 21.69 1.76
C SER A 298 -0.86 20.52 1.24
N LYS A 299 -0.43 19.28 1.48
CA LYS A 299 -1.17 18.06 1.13
C LYS A 299 -0.75 16.86 1.98
N SER A 300 -1.57 15.81 1.92
CA SER A 300 -1.29 14.47 2.43
C SER A 300 -1.46 13.45 1.29
N PHE A 301 -1.32 12.17 1.61
CA PHE A 301 -1.57 11.07 0.69
C PHE A 301 -2.39 9.97 1.35
N HIS A 302 -2.95 9.09 0.53
CA HIS A 302 -3.35 7.75 0.94
C HIS A 302 -2.35 6.79 0.32
N PHE A 303 -1.43 6.24 1.13
CA PHE A 303 -0.48 5.22 0.68
C PHE A 303 -1.04 3.81 0.87
N TRP A 304 -1.62 3.55 2.05
CA TRP A 304 -2.14 2.26 2.48
C TRP A 304 -3.53 2.40 3.12
N PRO A 305 -4.56 2.82 2.39
CA PRO A 305 -5.91 2.95 2.95
C PRO A 305 -6.49 1.54 3.24
N PRO A 306 -6.56 1.10 4.52
CA PRO A 306 -6.76 -0.31 4.83
C PRO A 306 -8.07 -0.87 4.28
N ARG A 307 -9.21 -0.20 4.50
CA ARG A 307 -10.50 -0.73 4.06
C ARG A 307 -10.57 -0.80 2.53
N SER A 308 -10.01 0.19 1.86
CA SER A 308 -9.90 0.20 0.40
C SER A 308 -8.98 -0.89 -0.14
N GLU A 309 -7.88 -1.22 0.55
CA GLU A 309 -6.99 -2.34 0.19
C GLU A 309 -7.65 -3.71 0.40
N ALA A 310 -8.37 -3.90 1.51
CA ALA A 310 -9.16 -5.11 1.74
C ALA A 310 -10.17 -5.32 0.60
N GLY A 311 -10.92 -4.28 0.24
CA GLY A 311 -11.85 -4.31 -0.89
C GLY A 311 -11.16 -4.62 -2.22
N PHE A 312 -9.97 -4.04 -2.45
CA PHE A 312 -9.21 -4.24 -3.67
C PHE A 312 -8.75 -5.69 -3.87
N VAL A 313 -8.06 -6.28 -2.90
CA VAL A 313 -7.60 -7.68 -3.02
C VAL A 313 -8.77 -8.66 -3.07
N TRP A 314 -9.85 -8.37 -2.34
CA TRP A 314 -11.07 -9.18 -2.40
C TRP A 314 -11.73 -9.15 -3.78
N ASP A 315 -11.90 -7.96 -4.37
CA ASP A 315 -12.46 -7.83 -5.70
C ASP A 315 -11.59 -8.55 -6.74
N VAL A 316 -10.26 -8.41 -6.68
CA VAL A 316 -9.34 -9.15 -7.57
C VAL A 316 -9.48 -10.67 -7.42
N MET A 317 -9.58 -11.16 -6.18
CA MET A 317 -9.79 -12.58 -5.89
C MET A 317 -11.11 -13.08 -6.47
N MET A 318 -12.23 -12.40 -6.16
CA MET A 318 -13.56 -12.81 -6.60
C MET A 318 -13.69 -12.80 -8.12
N ARG A 319 -13.22 -11.75 -8.80
CA ARG A 319 -13.17 -11.68 -10.26
C ARG A 319 -12.38 -12.85 -10.86
N THR A 320 -11.30 -13.25 -10.22
CA THR A 320 -10.49 -14.39 -10.68
C THR A 320 -11.25 -15.71 -10.50
N LEU A 321 -11.87 -15.95 -9.34
CA LEU A 321 -12.70 -17.14 -9.08
C LEU A 321 -13.87 -17.27 -10.06
N GLU A 322 -14.46 -16.13 -10.43
CA GLU A 322 -15.56 -16.00 -11.39
C GLU A 322 -15.14 -16.13 -12.86
N GLY A 323 -13.84 -16.30 -13.14
CA GLY A 323 -13.31 -16.49 -14.49
C GLY A 323 -13.19 -15.20 -15.31
N GLN A 324 -13.15 -14.02 -14.68
CA GLN A 324 -13.05 -12.74 -15.38
C GLN A 324 -11.65 -12.49 -15.98
N GLY A 325 -10.64 -13.27 -15.59
CA GLY A 325 -9.33 -13.32 -16.24
C GLY A 325 -8.44 -12.10 -15.98
N PRO A 326 -7.69 -12.05 -14.85
CA PRO A 326 -6.71 -10.99 -14.63
C PRO A 326 -5.64 -11.01 -15.73
N LYS A 327 -5.41 -9.87 -16.39
CA LYS A 327 -4.45 -9.75 -17.51
C LYS A 327 -3.00 -9.76 -17.05
N ILE A 328 -2.73 -9.17 -15.89
CA ILE A 328 -1.39 -8.95 -15.34
C ILE A 328 -1.25 -9.62 -13.98
N GLN A 329 -0.06 -10.13 -13.68
CA GLN A 329 0.24 -10.80 -12.43
C GLN A 329 0.19 -9.87 -11.22
N THR A 330 0.64 -8.62 -11.38
CA THR A 330 0.60 -7.61 -10.32
C THR A 330 -0.22 -6.42 -10.76
N ILE A 331 -1.32 -6.17 -10.05
CA ILE A 331 -2.18 -5.01 -10.22
C ILE A 331 -1.75 -3.98 -9.18
N LEU A 332 -1.21 -2.85 -9.66
CA LEU A 332 -0.73 -1.76 -8.83
C LEU A 332 -1.73 -0.62 -8.66
N ARG A 333 -1.80 -0.07 -7.46
CA ARG A 333 -2.47 1.21 -7.17
C ARG A 333 -1.44 2.31 -6.83
N PRO A 334 -1.61 3.52 -7.39
CA PRO A 334 -0.75 4.64 -7.02
C PRO A 334 -1.15 5.20 -5.65
N ALA A 335 -0.23 5.91 -5.01
CA ALA A 335 -0.59 6.80 -3.90
C ALA A 335 -1.59 7.87 -4.39
N ILE A 336 -2.64 8.13 -3.60
CA ILE A 336 -3.64 9.14 -3.95
C ILE A 336 -3.39 10.39 -3.11
N PRO A 337 -3.12 11.57 -3.69
CA PRO A 337 -3.00 12.80 -2.91
C PRO A 337 -4.35 13.17 -2.28
N SER A 338 -4.31 13.73 -1.08
CA SER A 338 -5.48 14.18 -0.32
C SER A 338 -5.26 15.60 0.22
N THR A 339 -6.27 16.46 0.06
CA THR A 339 -6.22 17.86 0.53
C THR A 339 -6.84 18.01 1.92
N ILE A 340 -6.68 19.20 2.51
CA ILE A 340 -7.30 19.51 3.79
C ILE A 340 -8.83 19.49 3.69
N GLU A 341 -9.41 19.86 2.55
CA GLU A 341 -10.85 19.75 2.29
C GLU A 341 -11.31 18.30 2.24
N ASP A 342 -10.48 17.39 1.73
CA ASP A 342 -10.77 15.96 1.75
C ASP A 342 -10.82 15.42 3.16
N VAL A 343 -9.81 15.74 3.98
CA VAL A 343 -9.79 15.43 5.42
C VAL A 343 -11.01 16.03 6.11
N MET A 344 -11.35 17.29 5.81
CA MET A 344 -12.44 17.97 6.47
C MET A 344 -13.83 17.39 6.14
N ALA A 345 -13.95 16.71 5.01
CA ALA A 345 -15.19 16.08 4.59
C ALA A 345 -15.42 14.71 5.25
N VAL A 346 -14.37 14.04 5.73
CA VAL A 346 -14.46 12.67 6.29
C VAL A 346 -14.23 12.62 7.80
N LEU A 347 -13.47 13.56 8.37
CA LEU A 347 -13.25 13.65 9.81
C LEU A 347 -14.08 14.77 10.43
N PRO A 348 -14.79 14.54 11.55
CA PRO A 348 -15.56 15.57 12.22
C PRO A 348 -14.65 16.61 12.92
N ALA A 349 -15.22 17.76 13.29
CA ALA A 349 -14.47 18.85 13.93
C ALA A 349 -13.90 18.47 15.31
N ASP A 350 -14.60 17.60 16.04
CA ASP A 350 -14.23 17.02 17.32
C ASP A 350 -13.52 15.66 17.18
N CYS A 351 -12.86 15.42 16.04
CA CYS A 351 -12.07 14.21 15.78
C CYS A 351 -11.15 13.85 16.97
N ASP A 352 -10.98 12.56 17.24
CA ASP A 352 -10.10 12.08 18.30
C ASP A 352 -8.64 12.12 17.84
N PRO A 353 -7.75 12.91 18.50
CA PRO A 353 -6.33 12.96 18.15
C PRO A 353 -5.58 11.68 18.51
N ASN A 354 -6.21 10.71 19.18
CA ASN A 354 -5.65 9.41 19.49
C ASN A 354 -6.37 8.26 18.76
N SER A 355 -7.18 8.59 17.76
CA SER A 355 -7.89 7.59 16.97
C SER A 355 -6.91 6.62 16.31
N GLU A 356 -7.19 5.33 16.44
CA GLU A 356 -6.51 4.26 15.71
C GLU A 356 -7.16 4.00 14.33
N ASP A 357 -8.18 4.78 13.94
CA ASP A 357 -8.79 4.67 12.61
C ASP A 357 -7.88 5.23 11.52
N TRP A 358 -8.29 4.96 10.28
CA TRP A 358 -7.66 5.46 9.07
C TRP A 358 -8.68 6.22 8.22
N ILE A 359 -8.24 7.32 7.61
CA ILE A 359 -9.03 8.02 6.59
C ILE A 359 -8.91 7.29 5.26
N GLU A 360 -10.06 7.11 4.59
CA GLU A 360 -10.17 6.38 3.33
C GLU A 360 -10.40 7.34 2.16
N PRO A 361 -9.89 7.04 0.95
CA PRO A 361 -10.20 7.78 -0.26
C PRO A 361 -11.71 7.82 -0.53
N LYS A 362 -12.23 8.97 -0.98
CA LYS A 362 -13.66 9.12 -1.33
C LYS A 362 -14.06 8.26 -2.54
N ASN A 363 -15.32 7.86 -2.60
CA ASN A 363 -16.02 7.39 -3.81
C ASN A 363 -15.27 6.35 -4.66
N THR A 364 -14.78 5.26 -4.08
CA THR A 364 -14.02 4.20 -4.77
C THR A 364 -12.77 4.70 -5.52
N ALA A 365 -12.25 5.89 -5.19
CA ALA A 365 -11.10 6.48 -5.87
C ALA A 365 -9.87 5.56 -5.84
N TRP A 366 -9.72 4.78 -4.76
CA TRP A 366 -8.71 3.74 -4.68
C TRP A 366 -8.93 2.64 -5.70
N TRP A 367 -10.08 1.96 -5.67
CA TRP A 367 -10.40 0.85 -6.56
C TRP A 367 -11.85 0.90 -7.00
N SER A 368 -12.08 1.38 -8.22
CA SER A 368 -13.41 1.49 -8.81
C SER A 368 -13.68 0.35 -9.80
N ALA A 369 -14.95 0.07 -10.08
CA ALA A 369 -15.33 -0.89 -11.11
C ALA A 369 -14.73 -0.55 -12.49
N SER A 370 -14.57 0.75 -12.82
CA SER A 370 -13.95 1.19 -14.06
C SER A 370 -12.43 1.03 -14.06
N ALA A 371 -11.77 1.13 -12.90
CA ALA A 371 -10.37 0.76 -12.76
C ALA A 371 -10.21 -0.76 -12.95
N ALA A 372 -11.00 -1.55 -12.21
CA ALA A 372 -10.99 -3.01 -12.32
C ALA A 372 -11.20 -3.49 -13.76
N ALA A 373 -12.17 -2.93 -14.48
CA ALA A 373 -12.47 -3.32 -15.87
C ALA A 373 -11.29 -3.24 -16.85
N LYS A 374 -10.24 -2.46 -16.53
CA LYS A 374 -9.04 -2.36 -17.37
C LYS A 374 -8.12 -3.58 -17.19
N TYR A 375 -8.11 -4.17 -16.00
CA TYR A 375 -7.21 -5.24 -15.58
C TYR A 375 -7.73 -6.66 -15.86
N PHE A 376 -8.99 -6.81 -16.24
CA PHE A 376 -9.63 -8.10 -16.50
C PHE A 376 -10.12 -8.21 -17.94
N ASP A 377 -10.16 -9.43 -18.49
CA ASP A 377 -10.65 -9.70 -19.85
C ASP A 377 -12.17 -9.60 -19.96
N ASN A 378 -12.89 -10.14 -18.97
CA ASN A 378 -14.36 -10.19 -18.96
C ASN A 378 -14.92 -9.56 -17.66
N PRO A 379 -14.77 -8.23 -17.48
CA PRO A 379 -15.11 -7.60 -16.22
C PRO A 379 -16.62 -7.56 -15.97
N ALA A 380 -17.04 -8.08 -14.82
CA ALA A 380 -18.40 -8.02 -14.30
C ALA A 380 -18.39 -7.65 -12.81
N ASP A 381 -19.49 -7.15 -12.26
CA ASP A 381 -19.58 -6.90 -10.81
C ASP A 381 -19.61 -8.24 -10.05
N PRO A 382 -18.60 -8.53 -9.19
CA PRO A 382 -18.50 -9.80 -8.49
C PRO A 382 -19.71 -10.13 -7.61
N LEU A 383 -20.34 -9.13 -7.00
CA LEU A 383 -21.51 -9.36 -6.15
C LEU A 383 -22.75 -9.77 -6.94
N SER A 384 -22.78 -9.46 -8.24
CA SER A 384 -23.91 -9.77 -9.14
C SER A 384 -23.70 -11.05 -9.95
N TRP A 385 -22.51 -11.65 -9.86
CA TRP A 385 -22.13 -12.79 -10.68
C TRP A 385 -23.05 -14.00 -10.45
N LYS A 386 -23.32 -14.73 -11.52
CA LYS A 386 -24.04 -16.01 -11.50
C LYS A 386 -23.26 -17.03 -12.33
N PRO A 387 -23.25 -18.31 -11.94
CA PRO A 387 -22.71 -19.37 -12.79
C PRO A 387 -23.41 -19.34 -14.14
N ALA A 388 -22.66 -19.52 -15.23
CA ALA A 388 -23.29 -19.83 -16.51
C ALA A 388 -23.95 -21.22 -16.40
N ASP A 389 -25.22 -21.29 -16.82
CA ASP A 389 -26.03 -22.53 -16.81
C ASP A 389 -25.41 -23.67 -17.65
#